data_AF-A0AAD9K6E6-F1
#
_entry.id   AF-A0AAD9K6E6-F1
#
_cell.length_a   1.000
_cell.length_b   1.000
_cell.length_c   1.000
_cell.angle_alpha   90.00
_cell.angle_beta   90.00
_cell.angle_gamma   90.00
#
_symmetry.space_group_name_H-M   'P 1'
#
loop_
_entity.id
_entity.type
_entity.pdbx_description
1 polymer ?
#
loop_
_entity_poly.entity_id
_entity_poly.type
_entity_poly.pdbx_seq_one_letter_code
_entity_poly.pdbx_strand_id
1 'polypeptide(L)'
;MPKKFKGENSKAAVARARKAAQKEEEDRRKQAELEDEYWKDDDKHIQRKQQRKEEREKKRLEALQRKKEAAALLEAETSAIKAGKIVNELPLEENINRVVDAEGEARSVDDAISLLSIKEPELDKHPERRMKAAFQEYEEKNLPRLKAENPNLRLSQLKQMLKKDWMKSPENPMNQRHLAYNIKK
;
A
#
# COMPACT_ATOMS: atom_id res chain seq x y z
N MET A 1 17.48 48.76 52.89
CA MET A 1 16.63 49.36 51.84
C MET A 1 16.94 48.70 50.50
N PRO A 2 15.97 48.16 49.75
CA PRO A 2 16.24 47.46 48.49
C PRO A 2 16.57 48.46 47.37
N LYS A 3 17.72 48.26 46.71
CA LYS A 3 18.24 49.12 45.63
C LYS A 3 17.33 48.97 44.39
N LYS A 4 16.51 49.98 44.09
CA LYS A 4 15.68 50.01 42.88
C LYS A 4 16.57 50.20 41.65
N PHE A 5 16.75 49.16 40.84
CA PHE A 5 17.41 49.26 39.53
C PHE A 5 16.57 50.15 38.61
N LYS A 6 17.13 51.27 38.17
CA LYS A 6 16.44 52.37 37.46
C LYS A 6 16.46 52.19 35.93
N GLY A 7 16.45 50.94 35.46
CA GLY A 7 16.49 50.58 34.03
C GLY A 7 15.95 49.18 33.80
N GLU A 8 15.37 48.94 32.62
CA GLU A 8 14.83 47.62 32.27
C GLU A 8 15.92 46.55 32.30
N ASN A 9 15.59 45.40 32.91
CA ASN A 9 16.50 44.26 33.00
C ASN A 9 16.84 43.74 31.59
N SER A 10 18.12 43.71 31.22
CA SER A 10 18.59 43.34 29.87
C SER A 10 18.08 41.97 29.41
N LYS A 11 17.97 40.99 30.31
CA LYS A 11 17.42 39.66 29.99
C LYS A 11 15.92 39.71 29.71
N ALA A 12 15.18 40.59 30.40
CA ALA A 12 13.76 40.80 30.16
C ALA A 12 13.52 41.55 28.83
N ALA A 13 14.38 42.50 28.47
CA ALA A 13 14.33 43.19 27.19
C ALA A 13 14.55 42.23 26.01
N VAL A 14 15.56 41.34 26.10
CA VAL A 14 15.82 40.30 25.09
C VAL A 14 14.66 39.30 24.98
N ALA A 15 14.06 38.89 26.10
CA ALA A 15 12.91 37.98 26.09
C ALA A 15 11.66 38.63 25.44
N ARG A 16 11.40 39.91 25.72
CA ARG A 16 10.33 40.68 25.08
C ARG A 16 10.58 40.87 23.58
N ALA A 17 11.83 41.17 23.18
CA ALA A 17 12.20 41.29 21.77
C ALA A 17 12.00 39.97 20.99
N ARG A 18 12.38 38.82 21.57
CA ARG A 18 12.13 37.50 20.96
C ARG A 18 10.63 37.20 20.83
N LYS A 19 9.84 37.51 21.86
CA LYS A 19 8.38 37.32 21.81
C LYS A 19 7.71 38.27 20.81
N ALA A 20 8.19 39.50 20.68
CA ALA A 20 7.73 40.45 19.67
C ALA A 20 8.07 39.99 18.25
N ALA A 21 9.30 39.55 18.01
CA ALA A 21 9.72 39.03 16.71
C ALA A 21 8.95 37.75 16.31
N GLN A 22 8.69 36.85 17.25
CA GLN A 22 7.84 35.67 16.98
C GLN A 22 6.39 36.07 16.65
N LYS A 23 5.83 37.04 17.37
CA LYS A 23 4.48 37.53 17.09
C LYS A 23 4.40 38.22 15.73
N GLU A 24 5.39 39.03 15.38
CA GLU A 24 5.48 39.69 14.09
C GLU A 24 5.64 38.67 12.95
N GLU A 25 6.44 37.62 13.13
CA GLU A 25 6.55 36.52 12.18
C GLU A 25 5.22 35.78 11.99
N GLU A 26 4.51 35.49 13.08
CA GLU A 26 3.20 34.85 13.03
C GLU A 26 2.16 35.74 12.36
N ASP A 27 2.15 37.04 12.65
CA ASP A 27 1.21 37.98 12.07
C ASP A 27 1.54 38.22 10.59
N ARG A 28 2.83 38.26 10.21
CA ARG A 28 3.27 38.27 8.81
C ARG A 28 2.89 36.99 8.08
N ARG A 29 3.04 35.82 8.71
CA ARG A 29 2.61 34.54 8.12
C ARG A 29 1.10 34.50 7.92
N LYS A 30 0.32 34.96 8.89
CA LYS A 30 -1.14 35.06 8.76
C LYS A 30 -1.53 36.05 7.66
N GLN A 31 -0.86 37.19 7.58
CA GLN A 31 -1.11 38.17 6.50
C GLN A 31 -0.77 37.58 5.13
N ALA A 32 0.37 36.89 4.99
CA ALA A 32 0.74 36.21 3.76
C ALA A 32 -0.27 35.10 3.40
N GLU A 33 -0.74 34.31 4.36
CA GLU A 33 -1.77 33.28 4.14
C GLU A 33 -3.11 33.88 3.71
N LEU A 34 -3.49 35.02 4.31
CA LEU A 34 -4.70 35.76 3.91
C LEU A 34 -4.57 36.38 2.53
N GLU A 35 -3.39 36.91 2.18
CA GLU A 35 -3.09 37.45 0.85
C GLU A 35 -3.07 36.34 -0.20
N ASP A 36 -2.46 35.20 0.09
CA ASP A 36 -2.43 34.02 -0.79
C ASP A 36 -3.85 33.48 -1.02
N GLU A 37 -4.67 33.38 0.03
CA GLU A 37 -6.07 32.97 -0.10
C GLU A 37 -6.91 34.02 -0.83
N TYR A 38 -6.66 35.31 -0.63
CA TYR A 38 -7.33 36.39 -1.35
C TYR A 38 -7.00 36.37 -2.86
N TRP A 39 -5.77 36.01 -3.22
CA TRP A 39 -5.29 35.94 -4.61
C TRP A 39 -5.43 34.56 -5.25
N LYS A 40 -6.13 33.64 -4.60
CA LYS A 40 -6.37 32.30 -5.12
C LYS A 40 -7.28 32.34 -6.34
N ASP A 41 -6.82 31.76 -7.43
CA ASP A 41 -7.58 31.66 -8.68
C ASP A 41 -8.38 30.34 -8.75
N ASP A 42 -9.70 30.45 -8.61
CA ASP A 42 -10.64 29.33 -8.65
C ASP A 42 -11.20 29.05 -10.08
N ASP A 43 -10.64 29.65 -11.14
CA ASP A 43 -11.12 29.38 -12.50
C ASP A 43 -10.87 27.91 -12.90
N LYS A 44 -11.97 27.17 -13.09
CA LYS A 44 -12.00 25.76 -13.46
C LYS A 44 -11.19 25.44 -14.73
N HIS A 45 -11.17 26.33 -15.72
CA HIS A 45 -10.44 26.12 -16.97
C HIS A 45 -8.93 26.32 -16.77
N ILE A 46 -8.54 27.30 -15.95
CA ILE A 46 -7.14 27.52 -15.58
C ILE A 46 -6.61 26.36 -14.75
N GLN A 47 -7.36 25.93 -13.73
CA GLN A 47 -7.04 24.77 -12.90
C GLN A 47 -6.86 23.50 -13.74
N ARG A 48 -7.78 23.22 -14.68
CA ARG A 48 -7.65 22.07 -15.59
C ARG A 48 -6.42 22.17 -16.51
N LYS A 49 -6.02 23.38 -16.91
CA LYS A 49 -4.82 23.61 -17.73
C LYS A 49 -3.53 23.41 -16.92
N GLN A 50 -3.51 23.88 -15.67
CA GLN A 50 -2.40 23.66 -14.73
C GLN A 50 -2.22 22.18 -14.43
N GLN A 51 -3.31 21.47 -14.08
CA GLN A 51 -3.28 20.02 -13.84
C GLN A 51 -2.71 19.23 -15.03
N ARG A 52 -3.14 19.55 -16.25
CA ARG A 52 -2.60 18.91 -17.47
C ARG A 52 -1.10 19.18 -17.66
N LYS A 53 -0.63 20.38 -17.30
CA LYS A 53 0.78 20.75 -17.38
C LYS A 53 1.60 20.01 -16.32
N GLU A 54 1.12 19.98 -15.08
CA GLU A 54 1.75 19.26 -13.97
C GLU A 54 1.79 17.76 -14.21
N GLU A 55 0.72 17.16 -14.72
CA GLU A 55 0.69 15.73 -15.06
C GLU A 55 1.72 15.40 -16.15
N ARG A 56 1.85 16.26 -17.17
CA ARG A 56 2.83 16.09 -18.24
C ARG A 56 4.27 16.21 -17.73
N GLU A 57 4.56 17.19 -16.89
CA GLU A 57 5.89 17.37 -16.28
C GLU A 57 6.20 16.24 -15.30
N LYS A 58 5.24 15.82 -14.46
CA LYS A 58 5.38 14.68 -13.55
C LYS A 58 5.69 13.40 -14.31
N LYS A 59 4.93 13.10 -15.36
CA LYS A 59 5.17 11.92 -16.22
C LYS A 59 6.54 11.97 -16.90
N ARG A 60 6.99 13.16 -17.32
CA ARG A 60 8.32 13.35 -17.91
C ARG A 60 9.43 13.11 -16.87
N LEU A 61 9.28 13.63 -15.66
CA LEU A 61 10.24 13.44 -14.58
C LEU A 61 10.30 11.99 -14.13
N GLU A 62 9.15 11.34 -13.97
CA GLU A 62 9.06 9.91 -13.62
C GLU A 62 9.72 9.03 -14.69
N ALA A 63 9.46 9.30 -15.97
CA ALA A 63 10.13 8.58 -17.06
C ALA A 63 11.65 8.79 -17.06
N LEU A 64 12.11 10.02 -16.75
CA LEU A 64 13.54 10.32 -16.63
C LEU A 64 14.17 9.62 -15.42
N GLN A 65 13.48 9.59 -14.28
CA GLN A 65 13.92 8.89 -13.07
C GLN A 65 13.99 7.38 -13.31
N ARG A 66 12.93 6.77 -13.85
CA ARG A 66 12.92 5.36 -14.21
C ARG A 66 14.03 4.99 -15.19
N LYS A 67 14.29 5.87 -16.17
CA LYS A 67 15.41 5.66 -17.11
C LYS A 67 16.77 5.78 -16.43
N LYS A 68 16.94 6.73 -15.50
CA LYS A 68 18.18 6.88 -14.72
C LYS A 68 18.41 5.68 -13.80
N GLU A 69 17.38 5.20 -13.12
CA GLU A 69 17.44 4.02 -12.26
C GLU A 69 17.77 2.76 -13.06
N ALA A 70 17.09 2.54 -14.19
CA ALA A 70 17.39 1.42 -15.08
C ALA A 70 18.83 1.49 -15.65
N ALA A 71 19.29 2.69 -16.02
CA ALA A 71 20.66 2.88 -16.48
C ALA A 71 21.70 2.61 -15.38
N ALA A 72 21.44 3.06 -14.15
CA ALA A 72 22.30 2.81 -13.00
C ALA A 72 22.37 1.32 -12.63
N LEU A 73 21.24 0.60 -12.72
CA LEU A 73 21.21 -0.86 -12.51
C LEU A 73 22.05 -1.58 -13.57
N LEU A 74 21.87 -1.22 -14.85
CA LEU A 74 22.64 -1.80 -15.96
C LEU A 74 24.14 -1.49 -15.83
N GLU A 75 24.51 -0.28 -15.42
CA GLU A 75 25.90 0.09 -15.19
C GLU A 75 26.51 -0.71 -14.02
N ALA A 76 25.75 -0.93 -12.95
CA ALA A 76 26.18 -1.76 -11.82
C ALA A 76 26.39 -3.23 -12.25
N GLU A 77 25.46 -3.80 -13.02
CA GLU A 77 25.58 -5.17 -13.56
C GLU A 77 26.79 -5.30 -14.50
N THR A 78 26.93 -4.39 -15.47
CA THR A 78 28.06 -4.41 -16.42
C THR A 78 29.40 -4.20 -15.72
N SER A 79 29.46 -3.37 -14.68
CA SER A 79 30.66 -3.19 -13.86
C SER A 79 30.99 -4.43 -13.04
N ALA A 80 29.99 -5.12 -12.48
CA ALA A 80 30.18 -6.37 -11.76
C ALA A 80 30.70 -7.49 -12.68
N ILE A 81 30.14 -7.60 -13.89
CA ILE A 81 30.59 -8.54 -14.93
C ILE A 81 32.03 -8.21 -15.36
N LYS A 82 32.34 -6.93 -15.62
CA LYS A 82 33.69 -6.48 -16.03
C LYS A 82 34.74 -6.68 -14.93
N ALA A 83 34.35 -6.59 -13.66
CA ALA A 83 35.23 -6.83 -12.52
C ALA A 83 35.55 -8.33 -12.31
N GLY A 84 35.10 -9.23 -13.18
CA GLY A 84 35.37 -10.67 -13.07
C GLY A 84 34.76 -11.30 -11.81
N LYS A 85 33.82 -10.60 -11.17
CA LYS A 85 33.07 -11.12 -10.03
C LYS A 85 32.04 -12.09 -10.60
N ILE A 86 32.48 -13.32 -10.86
CA ILE A 86 31.60 -14.43 -11.16
C ILE A 86 30.66 -14.53 -9.97
N VAL A 87 29.42 -14.07 -10.15
CA VAL A 87 28.33 -14.35 -9.23
C VAL A 87 28.06 -15.84 -9.42
N ASN A 88 28.80 -16.67 -8.68
CA ASN A 88 28.45 -18.06 -8.53
C ASN A 88 27.07 -18.12 -7.84
N GLU A 89 26.18 -18.89 -8.46
CA GLU A 89 24.97 -19.49 -7.90
C GLU A 89 23.83 -18.53 -7.50
N LEU A 90 23.16 -17.96 -8.50
CA LEU A 90 21.73 -18.25 -8.53
C LEU A 90 21.59 -19.53 -9.36
N PRO A 91 20.96 -20.59 -8.83
CA PRO A 91 20.68 -21.78 -9.64
C PRO A 91 19.94 -21.32 -10.89
N LEU A 92 20.40 -21.78 -12.05
CA LEU A 92 19.70 -21.56 -13.32
C LEU A 92 18.27 -22.07 -13.13
N GLU A 93 17.30 -21.16 -13.11
CA GLU A 93 15.89 -21.56 -13.04
C GLU A 93 15.60 -22.44 -14.26
N GLU A 94 15.18 -23.67 -13.99
CA GLU A 94 14.90 -24.63 -15.06
C GLU A 94 13.82 -24.07 -15.97
N ASN A 95 13.98 -24.31 -17.28
CA ASN A 95 12.96 -23.93 -18.25
C ASN A 95 11.74 -24.82 -18.02
N ILE A 96 10.76 -24.29 -17.30
CA ILE A 96 9.43 -24.87 -17.03
C ILE A 96 8.74 -25.47 -18.27
N ASN A 97 9.04 -24.98 -19.49
CA ASN A 97 8.48 -25.57 -20.72
C ASN A 97 9.13 -26.91 -21.13
N ARG A 98 10.26 -27.27 -20.52
CA ARG A 98 11.03 -28.51 -20.74
C ARG A 98 10.93 -29.45 -19.56
N VAL A 99 10.41 -28.99 -18.42
CA VAL A 99 10.00 -29.85 -17.32
C VAL A 99 8.80 -30.63 -17.84
N VAL A 100 9.07 -31.88 -18.22
CA VAL A 100 8.01 -32.86 -18.43
C VAL A 100 7.51 -33.17 -17.04
N ASP A 101 6.51 -32.43 -16.57
CA ASP A 101 5.76 -32.78 -15.36
C ASP A 101 5.08 -34.12 -15.64
N ALA A 102 5.82 -35.20 -15.41
CA ALA A 102 5.41 -36.57 -15.63
C ALA A 102 4.51 -37.00 -14.48
N GLU A 103 3.34 -36.39 -14.38
CA GLU A 103 2.18 -37.05 -13.78
C GLU A 103 1.46 -37.82 -14.89
N GLY A 104 2.04 -38.96 -15.28
CA GLY A 104 1.39 -39.98 -16.10
C GLY A 104 1.63 -39.87 -17.61
N GLU A 105 2.37 -40.84 -18.16
CA GLU A 105 2.26 -41.16 -19.59
C GLU A 105 0.86 -41.74 -19.85
N ALA A 106 -0.04 -40.97 -20.46
CA ALA A 106 -1.32 -41.53 -20.89
C ALA A 106 -1.10 -42.55 -22.01
N ARG A 107 -1.35 -43.83 -21.73
CA ARG A 107 -1.29 -44.93 -22.73
C ARG A 107 -2.65 -45.22 -23.37
N SER A 108 -3.71 -44.57 -22.88
CA SER A 108 -5.09 -44.67 -23.37
C SER A 108 -5.70 -43.29 -23.55
N VAL A 109 -6.69 -43.18 -24.43
CA VAL A 109 -7.44 -41.94 -24.68
C VAL A 109 -8.15 -41.46 -23.41
N ASP A 110 -8.73 -42.38 -22.62
CA ASP A 110 -9.41 -42.03 -21.36
C ASP A 110 -8.45 -41.53 -20.26
N ASP A 111 -7.22 -42.06 -20.22
CA ASP A 111 -6.16 -41.58 -19.33
C ASP A 111 -5.71 -40.18 -19.75
N ALA A 112 -5.54 -39.94 -21.06
CA ALA A 112 -5.17 -38.63 -21.59
C ALA A 112 -6.26 -37.59 -21.27
N ILE A 113 -7.53 -37.97 -21.41
CA ILE A 113 -8.67 -37.13 -21.03
C ILE A 113 -8.66 -36.84 -19.54
N SER A 114 -8.41 -37.83 -18.70
CA SER A 114 -8.38 -37.64 -17.24
C SER A 114 -7.24 -36.71 -16.80
N LEU A 115 -6.04 -36.89 -17.37
CA LEU A 115 -4.86 -36.08 -17.06
C LEU A 115 -4.96 -34.64 -17.57
N LEU A 116 -5.54 -34.43 -18.76
CA LEU A 116 -5.74 -33.09 -19.34
C LEU A 116 -7.06 -32.44 -18.91
N SER A 117 -7.96 -33.19 -18.27
CA SER A 117 -9.20 -32.61 -17.74
C SER A 117 -8.84 -31.70 -16.56
N ILE A 118 -9.11 -30.41 -16.73
CA ILE A 118 -9.17 -29.48 -15.61
C ILE A 118 -10.35 -29.94 -14.78
N LYS A 119 -10.09 -30.66 -13.69
CA LYS A 119 -11.13 -31.02 -12.72
C LYS A 119 -11.75 -29.72 -12.26
N GLU A 120 -12.95 -29.42 -12.77
CA GLU A 120 -13.67 -28.21 -12.37
C GLU A 120 -13.76 -28.24 -10.84
N PRO A 121 -13.26 -27.21 -10.14
CA PRO A 121 -13.36 -27.18 -8.70
C PRO A 121 -14.85 -27.30 -8.39
N GLU A 122 -15.22 -28.26 -7.52
CA GLU A 122 -16.61 -28.41 -7.11
C GLU A 122 -17.05 -27.10 -6.46
N LEU A 123 -17.69 -26.25 -7.26
CA LEU A 123 -18.21 -24.97 -6.83
C LEU A 123 -19.35 -25.27 -5.87
N ASP A 124 -19.12 -24.95 -4.61
CA ASP A 124 -20.02 -25.30 -3.54
C ASP A 124 -21.35 -24.54 -3.66
N LYS A 125 -22.43 -25.31 -3.47
CA LYS A 125 -23.82 -24.88 -3.71
C LYS A 125 -24.44 -24.18 -2.49
N HIS A 126 -23.79 -24.21 -1.32
CA HIS A 126 -24.31 -23.71 -0.05
C HIS A 126 -23.29 -22.85 0.72
N PRO A 127 -22.89 -21.69 0.17
CA PRO A 127 -22.01 -20.74 0.85
C PRO A 127 -22.55 -20.26 2.22
N GLU A 128 -23.87 -20.23 2.40
CA GLU A 128 -24.52 -19.80 3.65
C GLU A 128 -24.18 -20.69 4.85
N ARG A 129 -24.06 -22.00 4.64
CA ARG A 129 -23.76 -22.95 5.74
C ARG A 129 -22.30 -22.86 6.18
N ARG A 130 -21.40 -22.54 5.25
CA ARG A 130 -19.95 -22.40 5.52
C ARG A 130 -19.57 -21.02 6.04
N MET A 131 -20.40 -19.99 5.86
CA MET A 131 -20.10 -18.63 6.33
C MET A 131 -19.79 -18.59 7.83
N LYS A 132 -20.55 -19.33 8.67
CA LYS A 132 -20.32 -19.37 10.11
C LYS A 132 -19.01 -20.09 10.48
N ALA A 133 -18.74 -21.23 9.84
CA ALA A 133 -17.53 -22.01 10.09
C ALA A 133 -16.27 -21.25 9.61
N ALA A 134 -16.33 -20.68 8.41
CA ALA A 134 -15.23 -19.92 7.83
C ALA A 134 -14.97 -18.63 8.62
N PHE A 135 -16.01 -17.96 9.12
CA PHE A 135 -15.85 -16.82 10.02
C PHE A 135 -15.20 -17.21 11.36
N GLN A 136 -15.56 -18.37 11.91
CA GLN A 136 -14.95 -18.87 13.15
C GLN A 136 -13.46 -19.17 12.95
N GLU A 137 -13.10 -19.87 11.87
CA GLU A 137 -11.70 -20.16 11.54
C GLU A 137 -10.88 -18.87 11.33
N TYR A 138 -11.49 -17.86 10.70
CA TYR A 138 -10.89 -16.55 10.52
C TYR A 138 -10.76 -15.78 11.84
N GLU A 139 -11.73 -15.87 12.74
CA GLU A 139 -11.66 -15.31 14.09
C GLU A 139 -10.52 -15.93 14.87
N GLU A 140 -10.37 -17.25 14.87
CA GLU A 140 -9.31 -17.94 15.61
C GLU A 140 -7.91 -17.57 15.10
N LYS A 141 -7.72 -17.44 13.77
CA LYS A 141 -6.43 -17.08 13.17
C LYS A 141 -6.07 -15.60 13.37
N ASN A 142 -7.04 -14.69 13.22
CA ASN A 142 -6.76 -13.24 13.18
C ASN A 142 -6.98 -12.53 14.53
N LEU A 143 -7.76 -13.09 15.45
CA LEU A 143 -8.01 -12.47 16.76
C LEU A 143 -6.72 -12.30 17.61
N PRO A 144 -5.78 -13.26 17.66
CA PRO A 144 -4.51 -13.07 18.38
C PRO A 144 -3.63 -12.00 17.74
N ARG A 145 -3.57 -11.96 16.40
CA ARG A 145 -2.85 -10.91 15.65
C ARG A 145 -3.41 -9.52 15.95
N LEU A 146 -4.73 -9.36 15.86
CA LEU A 146 -5.38 -8.07 16.07
C LEU A 146 -5.27 -7.58 17.53
N LYS A 147 -5.25 -8.50 18.50
CA LYS A 147 -4.97 -8.20 19.91
C LYS A 147 -3.53 -7.77 20.16
N ALA A 148 -2.56 -8.36 19.46
CA ALA A 148 -1.15 -8.01 19.56
C ALA A 148 -0.86 -6.63 18.93
N GLU A 149 -1.48 -6.35 17.79
CA GLU A 149 -1.35 -5.05 17.10
C GLU A 149 -2.09 -3.93 17.83
N ASN A 150 -3.23 -4.23 18.45
CA ASN A 150 -4.08 -3.24 19.11
C ASN A 150 -4.45 -3.65 20.55
N PRO A 151 -3.49 -3.63 21.50
CA PRO A 151 -3.73 -4.05 22.88
C PRO A 151 -4.68 -3.12 23.66
N ASN A 152 -4.85 -1.88 23.19
CA ASN A 152 -5.68 -0.87 23.86
C ASN A 152 -7.17 -0.93 23.46
N LEU A 153 -7.53 -1.75 22.47
CA LEU A 153 -8.91 -1.82 21.97
C LEU A 153 -9.73 -2.86 22.74
N ARG A 154 -11.01 -2.55 22.98
CA ARG A 154 -11.95 -3.48 23.61
C ARG A 154 -12.24 -4.64 22.65
N LEU A 155 -12.48 -5.84 23.18
CA LEU A 155 -12.81 -7.03 22.38
C LEU A 155 -13.97 -6.80 21.40
N SER A 156 -14.97 -5.99 21.77
CA SER A 156 -16.07 -5.62 20.88
C SER A 156 -15.60 -4.81 19.65
N GLN A 157 -14.66 -3.89 19.84
CA GLN A 157 -14.06 -3.09 18.77
C GLN A 157 -13.18 -3.96 17.86
N LEU A 158 -12.38 -4.86 18.46
CA LEU A 158 -11.58 -5.83 17.71
C LEU A 158 -12.45 -6.75 16.87
N LYS A 159 -13.58 -7.25 17.42
CA LYS A 159 -14.56 -8.06 16.65
C LYS A 159 -15.22 -7.25 15.53
N GLN A 160 -15.45 -5.95 15.71
CA GLN A 160 -15.96 -5.08 14.64
C GLN A 160 -14.95 -4.90 13.52
N MET A 161 -13.67 -4.68 13.84
CA MET A 161 -12.59 -4.60 12.84
C MET A 161 -12.43 -5.92 12.10
N LEU A 162 -12.35 -7.03 12.83
CA LEU A 162 -12.28 -8.38 12.28
C LEU A 162 -13.44 -8.68 11.33
N LYS A 163 -14.67 -8.28 11.67
CA LYS A 163 -15.84 -8.47 10.79
C LYS A 163 -15.75 -7.63 9.51
N LYS A 164 -15.18 -6.42 9.58
CA LYS A 164 -14.95 -5.58 8.39
C LYS A 164 -13.88 -6.18 7.48
N ASP A 165 -12.80 -6.71 8.07
CA ASP A 165 -11.73 -7.36 7.32
C ASP A 165 -12.22 -8.67 6.71
N TRP A 166 -13.02 -9.45 7.46
CA TRP A 166 -13.68 -10.65 6.95
C TRP A 166 -14.57 -10.38 5.74
N MET A 167 -15.39 -9.31 5.76
CA MET A 167 -16.25 -8.96 4.61
C MET A 167 -15.46 -8.69 3.33
N LYS A 168 -14.20 -8.25 3.43
CA LYS A 168 -13.32 -7.96 2.29
C LYS A 168 -12.36 -9.11 1.97
N SER A 169 -12.22 -10.07 2.87
CA SER A 169 -11.28 -11.18 2.75
C SER A 169 -11.69 -12.14 1.62
N PRO A 170 -10.73 -12.69 0.86
CA PRO A 170 -11.00 -13.76 -0.10
C PRO A 170 -11.47 -15.07 0.56
N GLU A 171 -11.20 -15.22 1.86
CA GLU A 171 -11.63 -16.37 2.67
C GLU A 171 -13.14 -16.36 2.95
N ASN A 172 -13.81 -15.22 2.80
CA ASN A 172 -15.26 -15.17 2.93
C ASN A 172 -15.88 -15.92 1.74
N PRO A 173 -16.60 -17.03 1.97
CA PRO A 173 -17.22 -17.78 0.89
C PRO A 173 -18.02 -16.85 0.00
N MET A 174 -18.77 -15.88 0.53
CA MET A 174 -19.59 -14.94 -0.27
C MET A 174 -18.82 -14.15 -1.36
N ASN A 175 -17.51 -13.94 -1.18
CA ASN A 175 -16.65 -13.24 -2.15
C ASN A 175 -16.08 -14.19 -3.23
N GLN A 176 -16.26 -15.50 -3.06
CA GLN A 176 -15.86 -16.54 -4.00
C GLN A 176 -16.96 -16.76 -5.06
N ARG A 177 -16.58 -17.37 -6.19
CA ARG A 177 -17.55 -17.76 -7.22
C ARG A 177 -18.37 -18.95 -6.72
N HIS A 178 -19.70 -18.84 -6.72
CA HIS A 178 -20.61 -19.95 -6.38
C HIS A 178 -21.50 -20.31 -7.57
N LEU A 179 -21.94 -21.57 -7.60
CA LEU A 179 -23.04 -21.97 -8.47
C LEU A 179 -24.36 -21.47 -7.89
N ALA A 180 -25.24 -20.97 -8.76
CA ALA A 180 -26.60 -20.63 -8.34
C ALA A 180 -27.34 -21.90 -7.91
N TYR A 181 -28.13 -21.79 -6.83
CA TYR A 181 -28.92 -22.90 -6.26
C TYR A 181 -29.80 -23.63 -7.29
N ASN A 182 -30.22 -22.94 -8.37
CA ASN A 182 -31.11 -23.47 -9.40
C ASN A 182 -30.41 -24.00 -10.67
N ILE A 183 -29.09 -24.24 -10.65
CA ILE A 183 -28.41 -24.85 -11.79
C ILE A 183 -28.85 -26.32 -11.90
N LYS A 184 -29.71 -26.60 -12.90
CA LYS A 184 -30.10 -27.96 -13.27
C LYS A 184 -28.86 -28.70 -13.78
N LYS A 185 -28.67 -29.91 -13.27
CA LYS A 185 -27.58 -30.83 -13.62
C LYS A 185 -27.64 -31.21 -15.09
#